data_AF-A0A7K0Y159-F1
#
_entry.id   AF-A0A7K0Y159-F1
#
_cell.length_a   1.000
_cell.length_b   1.000
_cell.length_c   1.000
_cell.angle_alpha   90.00
_cell.angle_beta   90.00
_cell.angle_gamma   90.00
#
_symmetry.space_group_name_H-M   'P 1'
#
loop_
_entity.id
_entity.type
_entity.pdbx_description
1 polymer ?
#
loop_
_entity_poly.entity_id
_entity_poly.type
_entity_poly.pdbx_seq_one_letter_code
_entity_poly.pdbx_strand_id
1 'polypeptide(L)'
;MIMWKPTTIFNEQYISIGDDVLIGPGVALSAGMVPGQECLVTPVVTIGDRCLIGRGSGIVGHFSISIGNDVWTGHHVYITDQNHGYEDITIPISK
;
A
#
# COMPACT_ATOMS: atom_id res chain seq x y z
N MET A 1 -4.96 15.35 -2.51
CA MET A 1 -4.26 16.23 -1.52
C MET A 1 -3.97 15.41 -0.27
N ILE A 2 -2.70 15.23 0.12
CA ILE A 2 -2.34 14.53 1.37
C ILE A 2 -2.39 15.56 2.50
N MET A 3 -3.33 15.44 3.44
CA MET A 3 -3.57 16.45 4.50
C MET A 3 -2.80 16.21 5.81
N TRP A 4 -2.01 15.14 5.91
CA TRP A 4 -1.35 14.71 7.15
C TRP A 4 -0.01 14.06 6.86
N LYS A 5 0.88 13.94 7.86
CA LYS A 5 2.15 13.20 7.69
C LYS A 5 1.84 11.71 7.44
N PRO A 6 2.15 11.14 6.26
CA PRO A 6 2.04 9.71 6.05
C PRO A 6 3.03 9.00 6.97
N THR A 7 2.68 7.83 7.51
CA THR A 7 3.56 7.10 8.42
C THR A 7 4.81 6.64 7.68
N THR A 8 4.63 6.10 6.49
CA THR A 8 5.68 5.58 5.62
C THR A 8 5.20 5.60 4.18
N ILE A 9 5.96 6.21 3.28
CA ILE A 9 5.81 6.05 1.84
C ILE A 9 7.15 5.53 1.30
N PHE A 10 7.13 4.40 0.60
CA PHE A 10 8.32 3.85 -0.06
C PHE A 10 8.09 3.68 -1.55
N ASN A 11 9.11 4.08 -2.31
CA ASN A 11 9.25 3.84 -3.74
C ASN A 11 8.07 4.42 -4.54
N GLU A 12 7.79 5.71 -4.33
CA GLU A 12 6.69 6.48 -4.90
C GLU A 12 6.59 6.37 -6.42
N GLN A 13 7.72 6.19 -7.12
CA GLN A 13 7.76 6.02 -8.57
C GLN A 13 6.99 4.79 -9.08
N TYR A 14 6.63 3.86 -8.19
CA TYR A 14 5.81 2.68 -8.50
C TYR A 14 4.39 2.78 -7.92
N ILE A 15 3.98 3.93 -7.41
CA ILE A 15 2.66 4.17 -6.83
C ILE A 15 1.90 5.18 -7.70
N SER A 16 0.71 4.81 -8.14
CA SER A 16 -0.21 5.68 -8.88
C SER A 16 -1.46 5.97 -8.05
N ILE A 17 -1.81 7.24 -7.92
CA ILE A 17 -3.01 7.72 -7.21
C ILE A 17 -3.82 8.59 -8.18
N GLY A 18 -5.08 8.25 -8.35
CA GLY A 18 -6.04 8.99 -9.18
C GLY A 18 -6.54 10.29 -8.54
N ASP A 19 -7.55 10.88 -9.18
CA ASP A 19 -8.12 12.16 -8.77
C ASP A 19 -9.08 12.02 -7.58
N ASP A 20 -9.22 13.09 -6.78
CA ASP A 20 -10.15 13.16 -5.64
C ASP A 20 -10.00 12.04 -4.59
N VAL A 21 -8.79 11.51 -4.42
CA VAL A 21 -8.48 10.53 -3.38
C VAL A 21 -8.22 11.19 -2.03
N LEU A 22 -8.90 10.69 -1.00
CA LEU A 22 -8.67 11.04 0.40
C LEU A 22 -7.91 9.94 1.11
N ILE A 23 -6.73 10.29 1.63
CA ILE A 23 -5.88 9.38 2.41
C ILE A 23 -5.91 9.84 3.88
N GLY A 24 -6.43 8.96 4.74
CA GLY A 24 -6.53 9.20 6.17
C GLY A 24 -5.16 9.31 6.85
N PRO A 25 -5.09 9.91 8.05
CA PRO A 25 -3.84 10.03 8.78
C PRO A 25 -3.28 8.65 9.14
N GLY A 26 -1.95 8.54 9.20
CA GLY A 26 -1.29 7.31 9.65
C GLY A 26 -1.28 6.16 8.63
N VAL A 27 -1.72 6.38 7.40
CA VAL A 27 -1.64 5.38 6.33
C VAL A 27 -0.18 5.13 5.94
N ALA A 28 0.15 3.86 5.71
CA ALA A 28 1.40 3.43 5.09
C ALA A 28 1.15 2.97 3.65
N LEU A 29 1.95 3.47 2.71
CA LEU A 29 1.89 3.09 1.29
C LEU A 29 3.27 2.63 0.84
N SER A 30 3.38 1.39 0.36
CA SER A 30 4.68 0.84 -0.07
C SER A 30 4.53 0.09 -1.38
N ALA A 31 5.40 0.41 -2.34
CA ALA A 31 5.75 -0.48 -3.42
C ALA A 31 7.11 -1.11 -3.10
N GLY A 32 7.21 -2.43 -3.00
CA GLY A 32 8.39 -3.11 -2.48
C GLY A 32 8.47 -3.13 -0.95
N MET A 33 9.51 -3.76 -0.42
CA MET A 33 9.66 -4.07 1.02
C MET A 33 10.62 -3.11 1.73
N VAL A 34 11.51 -2.43 1.00
CA VAL A 34 12.52 -1.52 1.54
C VAL A 34 12.66 -0.25 0.69
N PRO A 35 13.10 0.88 1.29
CA PRO A 35 13.40 2.09 0.52
C PRO A 35 14.45 1.83 -0.57
N GLY A 36 14.22 2.34 -1.77
CA GLY A 36 15.14 2.23 -2.91
C GLY A 36 15.09 0.89 -3.64
N GLN A 37 14.19 -0.01 -3.29
CA GLN A 37 14.03 -1.27 -4.01
C GLN A 37 13.54 -1.03 -5.45
N GLU A 38 14.25 -1.60 -6.42
CA GLU A 38 13.76 -1.68 -7.80
C GLU A 38 12.64 -2.72 -7.89
N CYS A 39 11.45 -2.28 -8.29
CA CYS A 39 10.30 -3.15 -8.49
C CYS A 39 10.25 -3.68 -9.91
N LEU A 40 9.71 -4.88 -10.09
CA LEU A 40 9.63 -5.56 -11.39
C LEU A 40 8.62 -4.93 -12.35
N VAL A 41 7.66 -4.17 -11.83
CA VAL A 41 6.59 -3.53 -12.62
C VAL A 41 6.37 -2.10 -12.17
N THR A 42 5.77 -1.29 -13.06
CA THR A 42 5.31 0.06 -12.73
C THR A 42 3.94 0.31 -13.37
N PRO A 43 2.90 0.71 -12.62
CA PRO A 43 2.85 0.82 -11.15
C PRO A 43 2.74 -0.56 -10.45
N VAL A 44 3.22 -0.66 -9.21
CA VAL A 44 2.98 -1.79 -8.30
C VAL A 44 1.69 -1.57 -7.52
N VAL A 45 1.44 -0.35 -7.05
CA VAL A 45 0.21 0.02 -6.32
C VAL A 45 -0.54 1.06 -7.13
N THR A 46 -1.80 0.79 -7.46
CA THR A 46 -2.71 1.74 -8.09
C THR A 46 -3.92 1.98 -7.19
N ILE A 47 -4.22 3.25 -6.93
CA ILE A 47 -5.46 3.70 -6.31
C ILE A 47 -6.21 4.55 -7.34
N GLY A 48 -7.40 4.11 -7.74
CA GLY A 48 -8.26 4.83 -8.67
C GLY A 48 -8.84 6.12 -8.10
N ASP A 49 -9.73 6.75 -8.87
CA ASP A 49 -10.33 8.04 -8.54
C ASP A 49 -11.35 7.93 -7.41
N ARG A 50 -11.59 9.04 -6.70
CA ARG A 50 -12.68 9.21 -5.69
C ARG A 50 -12.66 8.15 -4.58
N CYS A 51 -11.46 7.66 -4.27
CA CYS A 51 -11.26 6.66 -3.22
C CYS A 51 -11.10 7.30 -1.84
N LEU A 52 -11.45 6.54 -0.80
CA LEU A 52 -11.16 6.87 0.59
C LEU A 52 -10.33 5.76 1.23
N ILE A 53 -9.11 6.09 1.65
CA ILE A 53 -8.26 5.19 2.41
C ILE A 53 -8.36 5.56 3.89
N GLY A 54 -8.94 4.68 4.70
CA GLY A 54 -9.19 4.94 6.11
C GLY A 54 -7.90 5.14 6.92
N ARG A 55 -8.01 5.86 8.03
CA ARG A 55 -6.91 6.11 8.98
C ARG A 55 -6.19 4.82 9.37
N GLY A 56 -4.86 4.89 9.44
CA GLY A 56 -4.03 3.80 9.96
C GLY A 56 -4.02 2.53 9.12
N SER A 57 -4.53 2.59 7.88
CA SER A 57 -4.48 1.47 6.93
C SER A 57 -3.09 1.29 6.33
N GLY A 58 -2.77 0.09 5.87
CA GLY A 58 -1.52 -0.22 5.18
C GLY A 58 -1.78 -0.84 3.83
N ILE A 59 -1.19 -0.29 2.77
CA ILE A 59 -1.22 -0.86 1.42
C ILE A 59 0.23 -1.14 1.02
N VAL A 60 0.59 -2.42 0.95
CA VAL A 60 1.97 -2.87 0.74
C VAL A 60 1.98 -3.87 -0.41
N GLY A 61 2.37 -3.41 -1.60
CA GLY A 61 2.43 -4.22 -2.82
C GLY A 61 3.86 -4.59 -3.18
N HIS A 62 4.07 -5.78 -3.72
CA HIS A 62 5.34 -6.25 -4.26
C HIS A 62 5.29 -6.50 -5.77
N PHE A 63 4.15 -6.99 -6.26
CA PHE A 63 3.91 -7.29 -7.67
C PHE A 63 2.75 -6.46 -8.23
N SER A 64 1.53 -6.59 -7.70
CA SER A 64 0.40 -5.79 -8.17
C SER A 64 -0.74 -5.69 -7.16
N ILE A 65 -1.08 -4.46 -6.80
CA ILE A 65 -2.31 -4.09 -6.12
C ILE A 65 -3.04 -3.05 -6.97
N SER A 66 -4.31 -3.32 -7.27
CA SER A 66 -5.18 -2.38 -7.99
C SER A 66 -6.47 -2.16 -7.19
N ILE A 67 -6.62 -0.95 -6.66
CA ILE A 67 -7.85 -0.47 -6.04
C ILE A 67 -8.58 0.35 -7.10
N GLY A 68 -9.76 -0.11 -7.52
CA GLY A 68 -10.56 0.56 -8.53
C GLY A 68 -11.14 1.90 -8.04
N ASN A 69 -11.81 2.61 -8.95
CA ASN A 69 -12.48 3.87 -8.64
C ASN A 69 -13.59 3.69 -7.58
N ASP A 70 -13.87 4.75 -6.83
CA ASP A 70 -14.98 4.84 -5.88
C ASP A 70 -14.93 3.80 -4.73
N VAL A 71 -13.73 3.31 -4.39
CA VAL A 71 -13.51 2.34 -3.30
C VAL A 71 -13.20 3.03 -1.99
N TRP A 72 -13.96 2.68 -0.96
CA TRP A 72 -13.81 3.24 0.39
C TRP A 72 -13.44 2.13 1.37
N THR A 73 -12.28 2.27 2.00
CA THR A 73 -11.84 1.35 3.06
C THR A 73 -12.22 1.90 4.44
N GLY A 74 -12.52 0.99 5.37
CA GLY A 74 -12.57 1.32 6.79
C GLY A 74 -11.20 1.74 7.34
N HIS A 75 -11.16 2.11 8.60
CA HIS A 75 -9.89 2.36 9.29
C HIS A 75 -9.17 1.05 9.59
N HIS A 76 -7.84 1.10 9.64
CA HIS A 76 -7.00 -0.04 10.02
C HIS A 76 -7.17 -1.27 9.10
N VAL A 77 -7.35 -1.04 7.80
CA VAL A 77 -7.38 -2.08 6.78
C VAL A 77 -5.95 -2.35 6.28
N TYR A 78 -5.59 -3.62 6.14
CA TYR A 78 -4.31 -4.03 5.56
C TYR A 78 -4.53 -4.75 4.24
N ILE A 79 -3.90 -4.27 3.18
CA ILE A 79 -3.96 -4.83 1.83
C ILE A 79 -2.55 -5.14 1.38
N THR A 80 -2.28 -6.39 1.04
CA THR A 80 -1.01 -6.83 0.49
C THR A 80 -1.21 -7.96 -0.52
N ASP A 81 -0.31 -8.04 -1.49
CA ASP A 81 -0.17 -9.17 -2.42
C ASP A 81 0.93 -10.14 -1.99
N GLN A 82 1.56 -9.88 -0.85
CA GLN A 82 2.51 -10.78 -0.21
C GLN A 82 1.76 -11.72 0.72
N ASN A 83 2.04 -13.01 0.60
CA ASN A 83 1.65 -13.99 1.59
C ASN A 83 2.90 -14.46 2.33
N HIS A 84 2.85 -14.39 3.65
CA HIS A 84 3.83 -15.07 4.48
C HIS A 84 3.34 -16.51 4.66
N GLY A 85 4.06 -17.44 4.03
CA GLY A 85 3.78 -18.86 4.19
C GLY A 85 3.71 -19.26 5.67
N TYR A 86 2.90 -20.28 5.97
CA TYR A 86 2.68 -20.80 7.31
C TYR A 86 3.16 -22.25 7.45
N GLU A 87 4.08 -22.67 6.59
CA GLU A 87 4.54 -24.06 6.50
C GLU A 87 5.26 -24.49 7.77
N ASP A 88 6.00 -23.59 8.42
CA ASP A 88 6.62 -23.81 9.73
C ASP A 88 6.59 -22.54 10.58
N ILE A 89 5.66 -22.51 11.54
CA ILE A 89 5.48 -21.38 12.46
C ILE A 89 6.60 -21.24 13.50
N THR A 90 7.54 -22.18 13.56
CA THR A 90 8.71 -22.10 14.46
C THR A 90 9.87 -21.33 13.84
N ILE A 91 9.81 -21.04 12.54
CA ILE A 91 10.85 -20.33 11.80
C ILE A 91 10.31 -18.95 11.40
N PRO A 92 11.01 -17.84 11.74
CA PRO A 92 10.57 -16.52 11.32
C PRO A 92 10.75 -16.34 9.81
N ILE A 93 9.77 -15.67 9.18
CA ILE A 93 9.74 -15.42 7.73
C ILE A 93 10.83 -14.43 7.29
N SER A 94 11.29 -13.57 8.20
CA SER A 94 12.45 -12.69 8.02
C SER A 94 13.57 -13.07 8.99
N LYS A 95 14.83 -12.89 8.56
CA LYS A 95 15.99 -12.84 9.46
C LYS A 95 16.33 -11.41 9.82
#